data_AF-A0A1R3L602-F1
#
_entry.id   AF-A0A1R3L602-F1
#
_cell.length_a   1.000
_cell.length_b   1.000
_cell.length_c   1.000
_cell.angle_alpha   90.00
_cell.angle_beta   90.00
_cell.angle_gamma   90.00
#
_symmetry.space_group_name_H-M   'P 1'
#
loop_
_entity.id
_entity.type
_entity.pdbx_description
1 polymer ?
#
loop_
_entity_poly.entity_id
_entity_poly.type
_entity_poly.pdbx_seq_one_letter_code
_entity_poly.pdbx_strand_id
1 'polypeptide(L)'
;MKVLSHKATGGFMTHCGWNSALESLVNGVPMIAWPLYAEQKMNVVLLAEDLKVAVRVRVGESGVIGREEIARLVRSVIEGDQEGMRLRRRAEELKEAA
;
A
#
# COMPACT_ATOMS: atom_id res chain seq x y z
N MET A 1 3.37 11.50 -13.17
CA MET A 1 3.55 10.02 -13.13
C MET A 1 2.72 9.37 -14.21
N LYS A 2 3.21 8.32 -14.89
CA LYS A 2 2.45 7.62 -15.95
C LYS A 2 1.73 6.36 -15.49
N VAL A 3 2.28 5.66 -14.49
CA VAL A 3 1.72 4.39 -13.99
C VAL A 3 0.65 4.66 -12.93
N LEU A 4 0.98 5.34 -11.82
CA LEU A 4 0.03 5.54 -10.72
C LEU A 4 -1.21 6.37 -11.08
N SER A 5 -1.11 7.30 -12.04
CA SER A 5 -2.25 8.08 -12.53
C SER A 5 -3.13 7.33 -13.53
N HIS A 6 -2.71 6.15 -13.98
CA HIS A 6 -3.45 5.38 -14.95
C HIS A 6 -4.65 4.70 -14.30
N LYS A 7 -5.85 4.81 -14.90
CA LYS A 7 -7.10 4.26 -14.35
C LYS A 7 -7.08 2.74 -14.12
N ALA A 8 -6.24 2.00 -14.85
CA ALA A 8 -6.09 0.56 -14.67
C ALA A 8 -5.17 0.17 -13.49
N THR A 9 -4.50 1.13 -12.85
CA THR A 9 -3.63 0.87 -11.70
C THR A 9 -4.47 0.61 -10.46
N GLY A 10 -4.57 -0.66 -10.09
CA GLY A 10 -5.38 -1.10 -8.96
C GLY A 10 -4.69 -1.00 -7.60
N GLY A 11 -3.37 -1.01 -7.54
CA GLY A 11 -2.61 -0.99 -6.28
C GLY A 11 -1.11 -0.83 -6.52
N PHE A 12 -0.38 -0.48 -5.46
CA PHE A 12 1.05 -0.20 -5.54
C PHE A 12 1.83 -0.93 -4.45
N MET A 13 2.68 -1.89 -4.83
CA MET A 13 3.65 -2.47 -3.92
C MET A 13 4.87 -1.55 -3.81
N THR A 14 5.17 -1.08 -2.61
CA THR A 14 6.17 -0.04 -2.38
C THR A 14 6.98 -0.29 -1.13
N HIS A 15 8.23 0.17 -1.14
CA HIS A 15 9.08 0.20 0.04
C HIS A 15 8.71 1.29 1.04
N CYS A 16 7.69 2.10 0.74
CA CYS A 16 7.21 3.19 1.59
C CYS A 16 8.25 4.30 1.83
N GLY A 17 9.13 4.56 0.86
CA GLY A 17 9.86 5.82 0.81
C GLY A 17 8.88 6.98 0.65
N TRP A 18 9.15 8.11 1.31
CA TRP A 18 8.16 9.19 1.46
C TRP A 18 7.62 9.72 0.12
N ASN A 19 8.50 9.91 -0.87
CA ASN A 19 8.09 10.37 -2.19
C ASN A 19 7.11 9.40 -2.87
N SER A 20 7.43 8.10 -2.87
CA SER A 20 6.55 7.07 -3.45
C SER A 20 5.22 6.94 -2.71
N ALA A 21 5.22 7.15 -1.38
CA ALA A 21 3.99 7.18 -0.60
C ALA A 21 3.10 8.37 -0.99
N LEU A 22 3.66 9.57 -1.08
CA LEU A 22 2.94 10.77 -1.52
C LEU A 22 2.39 10.62 -2.95
N GLU A 23 3.21 10.11 -3.85
CA GLU A 23 2.82 9.77 -5.22
C GLU A 23 1.61 8.83 -5.29
N SER A 24 1.54 7.83 -4.39
CA SER A 24 0.38 6.94 -4.29
C SER A 24 -0.86 7.66 -3.75
N LEU A 25 -0.69 8.48 -2.72
CA LEU A 25 -1.77 9.23 -2.08
C LEU A 25 -2.43 10.23 -3.04
N VAL A 26 -1.65 11.03 -3.75
CA VAL A 26 -2.19 12.03 -4.71
C VAL A 26 -2.85 11.39 -5.93
N ASN A 27 -2.63 10.09 -6.16
CA ASN A 27 -3.30 9.33 -7.22
C ASN A 27 -4.39 8.39 -6.68
N GLY A 28 -4.64 8.35 -5.37
CA GLY A 28 -5.67 7.51 -4.75
C GLY A 28 -5.41 6.01 -4.90
N VAL A 29 -4.14 5.60 -5.00
CA VAL A 29 -3.77 4.20 -5.19
C VAL A 29 -3.46 3.56 -3.83
N PRO A 30 -4.15 2.47 -3.43
CA PRO A 30 -3.85 1.75 -2.19
C PRO A 30 -2.52 1.00 -2.29
N MET A 31 -1.86 0.80 -1.14
CA MET A 31 -0.49 0.29 -1.08
C MET A 31 -0.34 -1.09 -0.42
N ILE A 32 0.62 -1.88 -0.93
CA ILE A 32 1.21 -3.01 -0.21
C ILE A 32 2.56 -2.52 0.31
N ALA A 33 2.65 -2.34 1.63
CA ALA A 33 3.79 -1.73 2.30
C ALA A 33 4.87 -2.77 2.64
N TRP A 34 6.04 -2.62 2.02
CA TRP A 34 7.20 -3.52 2.14
C TRP A 34 8.48 -2.74 2.50
N PRO A 35 8.63 -2.26 3.74
CA PRO A 35 9.76 -1.41 4.12
C PRO A 35 11.08 -2.17 4.11
N LEU A 36 12.15 -1.51 3.68
CA LEU A 36 13.50 -2.07 3.55
C LEU A 36 14.51 -1.40 4.50
N TYR A 37 14.57 -0.06 4.53
CA TYR A 37 15.59 0.69 5.29
C TYR A 37 15.13 2.09 5.71
N ALA A 38 16.00 2.81 6.45
CA ALA A 38 15.78 4.19 6.90
C ALA A 38 14.44 4.40 7.65
N GLU A 39 13.72 5.47 7.32
CA GLU A 39 12.46 5.88 7.95
C GLU A 39 11.24 5.10 7.45
N GLN A 40 11.40 4.25 6.44
CA GLN A 40 10.30 3.56 5.78
C GLN A 40 9.40 2.79 6.75
N LYS A 41 9.97 2.19 7.80
CA LYS A 41 9.20 1.49 8.84
C LYS A 41 8.25 2.43 9.60
N MET A 42 8.68 3.67 9.86
CA MET A 42 7.81 4.70 10.47
C MET A 42 6.73 5.14 9.49
N ASN A 43 7.07 5.32 8.20
CA ASN A 43 6.08 5.62 7.17
C ASN A 43 5.00 4.53 7.08
N VAL A 44 5.36 3.25 7.21
CA VAL A 44 4.37 2.15 7.21
C VAL A 44 3.37 2.29 8.35
N VAL A 45 3.80 2.67 9.55
CA VAL A 45 2.89 2.87 10.68
C VAL A 45 1.84 3.93 10.33
N LEU A 46 2.29 5.10 9.86
CA LEU A 46 1.38 6.16 9.41
C LEU A 46 0.43 5.69 8.30
N LEU A 47 0.95 5.02 7.26
CA LEU A 47 0.18 4.63 6.08
C LEU A 47 -0.82 3.50 6.36
N ALA A 48 -0.45 2.53 7.20
CA ALA A 48 -1.25 1.34 7.47
C ALA A 48 -2.17 1.49 8.68
N GLU A 49 -1.70 2.12 9.75
CA GLU A 49 -2.42 2.19 11.03
C GLU A 49 -3.27 3.46 11.13
N ASP A 50 -2.68 4.62 10.84
CA ASP A 50 -3.36 5.92 10.98
C ASP A 50 -4.22 6.24 9.76
N LEU A 51 -3.60 6.29 8.58
CA LEU A 51 -4.26 6.66 7.33
C LEU A 51 -5.07 5.52 6.73
N LYS A 52 -4.73 4.26 7.05
CA LYS A 52 -5.43 3.06 6.60
C LYS A 52 -5.55 2.95 5.08
N VAL A 53 -4.47 3.30 4.37
CA VAL A 53 -4.34 3.21 2.90
C VAL A 53 -3.36 2.14 2.45
N ALA A 54 -2.68 1.49 3.39
CA ALA A 54 -1.73 0.42 3.10
C ALA A 54 -2.02 -0.84 3.93
N VAL A 55 -1.71 -1.99 3.35
CA VAL A 55 -1.56 -3.26 4.10
C VAL A 55 -0.07 -3.59 4.22
N ARG A 56 0.37 -3.94 5.43
CA ARG A 56 1.77 -4.23 5.74
C ARG A 56 2.09 -5.70 5.47
N VAL A 57 3.21 -5.96 4.79
CA VAL A 57 3.76 -7.32 4.67
C VAL A 57 4.20 -7.85 6.03
N ARG A 58 3.86 -9.10 6.33
CA ARG A 58 4.32 -9.80 7.54
C ARG A 58 5.58 -10.58 7.24
N VAL A 59 6.67 -10.22 7.90
CA VAL A 59 7.96 -10.93 7.78
C VAL A 59 7.93 -12.15 8.69
N GLY A 60 8.22 -13.32 8.13
CA GLY A 60 8.32 -14.56 8.90
C GLY A 60 9.57 -14.58 9.79
N GLU A 61 9.67 -15.57 10.67
CA GLU A 61 10.81 -15.72 11.60
C GLU A 61 12.17 -15.84 10.88
N SER A 62 12.17 -16.37 9.67
CA SER A 62 13.37 -16.46 8.81
C SER A 62 13.83 -15.14 8.20
N GLY A 63 13.09 -14.04 8.43
CA GLY A 63 13.33 -12.76 7.75
C GLY A 63 12.85 -12.72 6.29
N VAL A 64 12.28 -13.82 5.78
CA VAL A 64 11.77 -13.94 4.41
C VAL A 64 10.24 -13.94 4.42
N ILE A 65 9.65 -13.28 3.42
CA ILE A 65 8.20 -13.27 3.21
C ILE A 65 7.83 -14.40 2.26
N GLY A 66 6.94 -15.29 2.70
CA GLY A 66 6.47 -16.43 1.91
C GLY A 66 5.60 -16.01 0.73
N ARG A 67 5.65 -16.78 -0.37
CA ARG A 67 4.86 -16.51 -1.59
C ARG A 67 3.36 -16.50 -1.33
N GLU A 68 2.89 -17.30 -0.37
CA GLU A 68 1.49 -17.41 0.00
C GLU A 68 0.98 -16.09 0.61
N GLU A 69 1.81 -15.43 1.42
CA GLU A 69 1.49 -14.11 2.00
C GLU A 69 1.46 -13.03 0.91
N ILE A 70 2.42 -13.04 -0.01
CA ILE A 70 2.44 -12.11 -1.15
C ILE A 70 1.18 -12.28 -1.99
N ALA A 71 0.83 -13.52 -2.34
CA ALA A 71 -0.35 -13.82 -3.15
C ALA A 71 -1.65 -13.39 -2.45
N ARG A 72 -1.75 -13.58 -1.13
CA ARG A 72 -2.88 -13.12 -0.32
C ARG A 72 -3.03 -11.60 -0.37
N LEU A 73 -1.95 -10.86 -0.13
CA LEU A 73 -1.95 -9.39 -0.10
C LEU A 73 -2.28 -8.80 -1.47
N VAL A 74 -1.68 -9.34 -2.54
CA VAL A 74 -1.96 -8.89 -3.92
C VAL A 74 -3.42 -9.13 -4.28
N ARG A 75 -3.97 -10.32 -4.00
CA ARG A 75 -5.39 -10.61 -4.25
C ARG A 75 -6.31 -9.67 -3.45
N SER A 76 -6.03 -9.48 -2.17
CA SER A 76 -6.81 -8.55 -1.32
C SER A 76 -6.90 -7.15 -1.95
N VAL A 77 -5.75 -6.56 -2.34
CA VAL A 77 -5.70 -5.19 -2.87
C VAL A 77 -6.27 -5.07 -4.29
N ILE A 78 -6.03 -6.06 -5.15
CA ILE A 78 -6.42 -6.01 -6.57
C ILE A 78 -7.83 -6.53 -6.82
N GLU A 79 -8.19 -7.71 -6.30
CA GLU A 79 -9.50 -8.33 -6.49
C GLU A 79 -10.57 -7.73 -5.55
N GLY A 80 -10.15 -7.14 -4.42
CA GLY A 80 -11.02 -6.37 -3.54
C GLY A 80 -11.81 -7.22 -2.55
N ASP A 81 -11.12 -7.86 -1.60
CA ASP A 81 -11.80 -8.33 -0.39
C ASP A 81 -12.23 -7.14 0.51
N GLN A 82 -12.80 -7.43 1.68
CA GLN A 82 -13.26 -6.37 2.59
C GLN A 82 -12.13 -5.42 3.01
N GLU A 83 -10.90 -5.90 3.17
CA GLU A 83 -9.74 -5.08 3.50
C GLU A 83 -9.33 -4.22 2.30
N GLY A 84 -9.15 -4.82 1.12
CA GLY A 84 -8.78 -4.12 -0.10
C GLY A 84 -9.77 -3.04 -0.53
N MET A 85 -11.07 -3.31 -0.42
CA MET A 85 -12.12 -2.31 -0.67
C MET A 85 -12.03 -1.13 0.31
N ARG A 86 -11.72 -1.39 1.58
CA ARG A 86 -11.54 -0.33 2.59
C ARG A 86 -10.32 0.54 2.27
N LEU A 87 -9.20 -0.08 1.91
CA LEU A 87 -7.98 0.63 1.52
C LEU A 87 -8.21 1.52 0.29
N ARG A 88 -8.87 0.99 -0.74
CA ARG A 88 -9.19 1.73 -1.97
C ARG A 88 -10.08 2.94 -1.70
N ARG A 89 -11.16 2.74 -0.94
CA ARG A 89 -12.04 3.85 -0.54
C ARG A 89 -11.27 4.93 0.20
N ARG A 90 -10.43 4.51 1.16
CA ARG A 90 -9.67 5.46 1.97
C ARG A 90 -8.62 6.22 1.16
N ALA A 91 -7.99 5.56 0.19
CA ALA A 91 -7.05 6.21 -0.72
C ALA A 91 -7.74 7.26 -1.61
N GLU A 92 -8.94 6.98 -2.12
CA GLU A 92 -9.71 7.97 -2.90
C GLU A 92 -10.15 9.16 -2.04
N GLU A 93 -10.63 8.92 -0.80
CA GLU A 93 -10.98 10.00 0.15
C GLU A 93 -9.79 10.93 0.43
N LEU A 94 -8.58 10.39 0.59
CA LEU A 94 -7.39 11.20 0.83
C LEU A 94 -6.91 11.93 -0.42
N LYS A 95 -7.08 11.35 -1.61
CA LYS A 95 -6.80 12.02 -2.88
C LYS A 95 -7.70 13.23 -3.09
N GLU A 96 -8.99 13.12 -2.75
CA GLU A 96 -9.93 14.24 -2.85
C GLU A 96 -9.64 15.36 -1.84
N ALA A 97 -9.01 15.03 -0.71
CA ALA A 97 -8.64 15.98 0.34
C ALA A 97 -7.25 16.61 0.17
N ALA A 98 -6.44 16.13 -0.79
CA ALA A 98 -5.07 16.57 -1.06
C ALA A 98 -5.03 17.65 -2.14
#